data_AF-A0A535LT14-F1
#
_entry.id   AF-A0A535LT14-F1
#
_cell.length_a   1.000
_cell.length_b   1.000
_cell.length_c   1.000
_cell.angle_alpha   90.00
_cell.angle_beta   90.00
_cell.angle_gamma   90.00
#
_symmetry.space_group_name_H-M   'P 1'
#
loop_
_entity.id
_entity.type
_entity.pdbx_description
1 polymer ?
#
loop_
_entity_poly.entity_id
_entity_poly.type
_entity_poly.pdbx_seq_one_letter_code
_entity_poly.pdbx_strand_id
1 'polypeptide(L)' 'GPDPKLSLRPVARELSTHLWGEVPFVPDCVGPQAQAAVARLQPGKVLLLENVRFHPEEEKNDPEFARQLASHGEMFVNDA' A
#
# COMPACT_ATOMS: atom_id res chain seq x y z
N GLY A 1 -17.77 -1.90 -6.06
CA GLY A 1 -16.58 -2.74 -5.85
C GLY A 1 -15.41 -2.12 -6.60
N PRO A 2 -14.16 -2.42 -6.22
CA PRO A 2 -12.97 -1.81 -6.83
C PRO A 2 -12.90 -2.13 -8.34
N ASP A 3 -12.58 -1.12 -9.16
CA ASP A 3 -12.39 -1.29 -10.61
C ASP A 3 -11.02 -1.92 -10.88
N PRO A 4 -10.94 -3.11 -11.50
CA PRO A 4 -9.67 -3.76 -11.82
C PRO A 4 -8.72 -2.90 -12.66
N LYS A 5 -9.24 -1.95 -13.46
CA LYS A 5 -8.42 -1.02 -14.26
C LYS A 5 -7.66 0.00 -13.42
N LEU A 6 -8.14 0.27 -12.21
CA LEU A 6 -7.56 1.23 -11.27
C LEU A 6 -6.66 0.58 -10.22
N SER A 7 -6.45 -0.74 -10.29
CA SER A 7 -5.53 -1.46 -9.42
C SER A 7 -4.10 -1.03 -9.67
N LEU A 8 -3.30 -0.96 -8.61
CA LEU A 8 -1.87 -0.67 -8.66
C LEU A 8 -1.02 -1.91 -8.95
N ARG A 9 -1.63 -3.07 -9.17
CA ARG A 9 -0.88 -4.30 -9.52
C ARG A 9 0.04 -4.13 -10.75
N PRO A 10 -0.36 -3.46 -11.85
CA PRO A 10 0.55 -3.18 -12.96
C PRO A 10 1.71 -2.25 -12.57
N VAL A 11 1.46 -1.32 -11.62
CA VAL A 11 2.47 -0.39 -11.10
C VAL A 11 3.51 -1.14 -10.27
N ALA A 12 3.11 -2.09 -9.40
CA ALA A 12 4.06 -2.93 -8.66
C ALA A 12 5.02 -3.69 -9.60
N ARG A 13 4.48 -4.20 -10.72
CA ARG A 13 5.28 -4.87 -11.76
C ARG A 13 6.30 -3.91 -12.36
N GLU A 14 5.90 -2.68 -12.67
CA GLU A 14 6.81 -1.68 -13.25
C GLU A 14 7.85 -1.18 -12.23
N LEU A 15 7.47 -0.94 -10.97
CA LEU A 15 8.42 -0.57 -9.93
C LEU A 15 9.50 -1.64 -9.72
N SER A 16 9.15 -2.92 -9.89
CA SER A 16 10.12 -4.02 -9.82
C SER A 16 11.16 -4.01 -10.95
N THR A 17 10.92 -3.31 -12.07
CA THR A 17 11.91 -3.15 -13.15
C THR A 17 12.89 -2.00 -12.88
N HIS A 18 12.43 -0.97 -12.16
CA HIS A 18 13.21 0.24 -11.87
C HIS A 18 13.95 0.19 -10.52
N LEU A 19 13.49 -0.65 -9.60
CA LEU A 19 14.07 -0.80 -8.27
C LEU A 19 14.95 -2.05 -8.17
N TRP A 20 15.68 -2.12 -7.06
CA TRP A 20 16.77 -3.06 -6.80
C TRP A 20 16.23 -4.38 -6.23
N GLY A 21 15.13 -4.88 -6.80
CA GLY A 21 14.48 -6.11 -6.34
C GLY A 21 12.98 -6.16 -6.61
N GLU A 22 12.40 -7.29 -6.28
CA GLU A 22 10.95 -7.51 -6.33
C GLU A 22 10.23 -6.52 -5.42
N VAL A 23 9.13 -5.95 -5.93
CA VAL A 23 8.16 -5.16 -5.18
C VAL A 23 6.89 -6.00 -5.03
N PRO A 24 6.70 -6.71 -3.90
CA PRO A 24 5.49 -7.47 -3.66
C PRO A 24 4.28 -6.52 -3.63
N PHE A 25 3.14 -7.06 -4.05
CA PHE A 25 1.88 -6.33 -4.12
C PHE A 25 0.84 -6.96 -3.19
N VAL A 26 0.14 -6.11 -2.44
CA VAL A 26 -0.99 -6.53 -1.58
C VAL A 26 -2.28 -5.96 -2.16
N PRO A 27 -3.33 -6.78 -2.38
CA PRO A 27 -4.61 -6.34 -2.94
C PRO A 27 -5.50 -5.58 -1.94
N ASP A 28 -4.90 -4.95 -0.93
CA ASP A 28 -5.53 -4.04 0.03
C ASP A 28 -4.44 -3.13 0.63
N CYS A 29 -4.82 -1.97 1.15
CA CYS A 29 -3.92 -1.06 1.87
C CYS A 29 -4.15 -1.03 3.39
N VAL A 30 -5.23 -1.63 3.87
CA VAL A 30 -5.52 -1.79 5.30
C VAL A 30 -5.96 -3.22 5.62
N GLY A 31 -6.26 -3.49 6.89
CA GLY A 31 -6.72 -4.80 7.33
C GLY A 31 -5.63 -5.88 7.44
N PRO A 32 -6.02 -7.13 7.76
CA PRO A 32 -5.08 -8.18 8.18
C PRO A 32 -4.04 -8.56 7.13
N GLN A 33 -4.41 -8.51 5.84
CA GLN A 33 -3.48 -8.88 4.76
C GLN A 33 -2.37 -7.83 4.58
N ALA A 34 -2.72 -6.54 4.59
CA ALA A 34 -1.74 -5.46 4.53
C ALA A 34 -0.82 -5.48 5.75
N GLN A 35 -1.38 -5.61 6.95
CA GLN A 35 -0.62 -5.70 8.20
C GLN A 35 0.36 -6.88 8.19
N ALA A 36 -0.08 -8.06 7.76
CA ALA A 36 0.77 -9.24 7.69
C ALA A 36 1.90 -9.10 6.66
N ALA A 37 1.65 -8.42 5.54
CA ALA A 37 2.66 -8.17 4.51
C ALA A 37 3.71 -7.16 4.99
N VAL A 38 3.27 -6.06 5.61
CA VAL A 38 4.14 -5.04 6.20
C VAL A 38 5.01 -5.65 7.29
N ALA A 39 4.43 -6.45 8.20
CA ALA A 39 5.16 -7.11 9.29
C ALA A 39 6.24 -8.11 8.80
N ARG A 40 6.13 -8.60 7.56
CA ARG A 40 7.10 -9.50 6.93
C ARG A 40 8.13 -8.78 6.06
N LEU A 41 7.97 -7.47 5.86
CA LEU A 41 8.85 -6.70 4.99
C LEU A 41 10.26 -6.62 5.61
N GLN A 42 11.25 -7.02 4.82
CA GLN A 42 12.64 -7.00 5.28
C GLN A 42 13.30 -5.63 5.04
N PRO A 43 14.33 -5.26 5.83
CA PRO A 43 15.07 -4.03 5.60
C PRO A 43 15.58 -3.91 4.16
N GLY A 44 15.41 -2.74 3.56
CA GLY A 44 15.81 -2.46 2.17
C GLY A 44 14.89 -3.05 1.10
N LYS A 45 13.72 -3.61 1.47
CA LYS A 45 12.68 -4.04 0.54
C LYS A 45 11.54 -3.02 0.46
N VAL A 46 10.82 -3.04 -0.65
CA VAL A 46 9.68 -2.17 -0.93
C VAL A 46 8.44 -3.02 -1.11
N LEU A 47 7.33 -2.60 -0.49
CA LEU A 47 6.00 -3.21 -0.62
C LEU A 47 5.06 -2.17 -1.24
N LEU A 48 4.30 -2.56 -2.26
CA LEU A 48 3.22 -1.73 -2.79
C LEU A 48 1.86 -2.23 -2.29
N LEU A 49 1.13 -1.35 -1.62
CA LEU A 49 -0.25 -1.58 -1.20
C LEU A 49 -1.22 -1.19 -2.33
N GLU A 50 -2.46 -1.66 -2.25
CA GLU A 50 -3.48 -1.32 -3.25
C GLU A 50 -3.91 0.15 -3.16
N ASN A 51 -4.52 0.64 -4.23
CA ASN A 51 -5.08 1.98 -4.38
C ASN A 51 -5.91 2.40 -3.16
N VAL A 52 -5.42 3.41 -2.42
CA VAL A 52 -6.08 3.94 -1.22
C VAL A 52 -7.50 4.44 -1.49
N ARG A 53 -7.79 4.91 -2.71
CA ARG A 53 -9.14 5.39 -3.11
C ARG A 53 -10.14 4.27 -3.36
N PHE A 54 -9.75 3.00 -3.21
CA PHE A 54 -10.72 1.90 -3.09
C PHE A 54 -11.45 1.90 -1.76
N HIS A 55 -10.94 2.64 -0.76
CA HIS A 55 -11.62 2.94 0.49
C HIS A 55 -12.20 4.37 0.43
N PRO A 56 -13.54 4.55 0.43
CA PRO A 56 -14.15 5.89 0.39
C PRO A 56 -13.79 6.76 1.61
N GLU A 57 -13.30 6.14 2.68
CA GLU A 57 -12.74 6.77 3.87
C GLU A 57 -11.53 7.68 3.55
N GLU A 58 -10.75 7.34 2.52
CA GLU A 58 -9.61 8.14 2.03
C GLU A 58 -10.06 9.54 1.60
N GLU A 59 -11.06 9.64 0.73
CA GLU A 59 -11.56 10.93 0.23
C GLU A 59 -12.26 11.76 1.32
N LYS A 60 -12.70 11.10 2.40
CA LYS A 60 -13.34 11.74 3.55
C LYS A 60 -12.35 12.19 4.61
N ASN A 61 -11.06 11.90 4.44
CA ASN A 61 -10.03 12.13 5.46
C ASN A 61 -10.42 11.50 6.81
N ASP A 62 -10.88 10.25 6.76
CA ASP A 62 -11.34 9.54 7.94
C ASP A 62 -10.18 9.24 8.92
N PRO A 63 -10.27 9.64 10.20
CA PRO A 63 -9.20 9.45 11.17
C PRO A 63 -8.86 7.98 11.46
N GLU A 64 -9.83 7.07 11.37
CA GLU A 64 -9.59 5.64 11.63
C GLU A 64 -8.93 4.96 10.42
N PHE A 65 -9.25 5.39 9.20
CA PHE A 65 -8.50 4.98 8.01
C PHE A 65 -7.05 5.45 8.07
N ALA A 66 -6.84 6.73 8.41
CA ALA A 66 -5.50 7.29 8.62
C ALA A 66 -4.73 6.54 9.72
N ARG A 67 -5.40 6.18 10.84
CA ARG A 67 -4.80 5.39 11.92
C ARG A 67 -4.34 4.00 11.45
N GLN A 68 -5.13 3.34 10.61
CA GLN A 68 -4.76 2.04 10.05
C GLN A 68 -3.54 2.14 9.13
N LEU A 69 -3.49 3.15 8.25
CA LEU A 69 -2.32 3.38 7.39
C LEU A 69 -1.07 3.73 8.22
N ALA A 70 -1.22 4.59 9.23
CA ALA A 70 -0.14 4.95 10.12
C ALA A 70 0.41 3.76 10.92
N SER A 71 -0.41 2.73 11.19
CA SER A 71 0.04 1.52 11.89
C SER A 71 1.07 0.70 11.12
N HIS A 72 1.25 0.96 9.82
CA HIS A 72 2.20 0.24 8.98
C HIS A 72 3.65 0.75 9.09
N GLY A 73 3.89 1.91 9.70
CA GLY A 73 5.21 2.52 9.70
C GLY A 73 5.47 3.42 10.90
N GLU A 74 6.76 3.66 11.17
CA GLU A 74 7.21 4.51 12.26
C GLU A 74 7.37 5.98 11.82
N MET A 75 7.51 6.20 10.51
CA MET A 75 7.70 7.51 9.91
C MET A 75 6.82 7.63 8.67
N PHE A 76 6.32 8.84 8.45
CA PHE A 76 5.58 9.22 7.24
C PHE A 76 6.43 10.17 6.41
N VAL A 77 6.54 9.87 5.11
CA VAL A 77 7.19 10.73 4.12
C VAL A 77 6.15 11.05 3.06
N ASN A 78 5.93 12.34 2.80
CA ASN A 78 5.04 12.80 1.74
C ASN A 78 5.87 13.23 0.53
N ASP A 79 5.74 12.49 -0.57
CA ASP A 79 6.40 12.73 -1.86
C ASP A 79 5.41 12.50 -3.01
N ALA A 80 4.17 12.96 -2.81
CA ALA A 80 3.01 12.70 -3.67
C ALA A 80 2.39 14.00 -4.22
#